data_AF-A0AA37M774-F1
#
_entry.id   AF-A0AA37M774-F1
#
_cell.length_a   1.000
_cell.length_b   1.000
_cell.length_c   1.000
_cell.angle_alpha   90.00
_cell.angle_beta   90.00
_cell.angle_gamma   90.00
#
_symmetry.space_group_name_H-M   'P 1'
#
loop_
_entity.id
_entity.type
_entity.pdbx_description
1 polymer ?
#
loop_
_entity_poly.entity_id
_entity_poly.type
_entity_poly.pdbx_seq_one_letter_code
_entity_poly.pdbx_strand_id
1 'polypeptide(L)'
;MTPAVRLELVATWEPEDGDLRLGRAWLDGREGDLVYVGREPYLEGPDGRIPIPREAYGAALVEALDALAGEVWGDDWSSAVAELTGINRRSTARDRVRKHGLPPFALAAVVRIAQRPDAREFAAVVRATARYLDVHRYVAAPAIFDGATRALVQLRGLRVINPEHR
;
A
#
# COMPACT_ATOMS: atom_id res chain seq x y z
N MET A 1 -0.61 -18.92 -25.02
CA MET A 1 -0.60 -19.18 -23.56
C MET A 1 -0.36 -17.85 -22.86
N THR A 2 -1.15 -17.53 -21.84
CA THR A 2 -0.87 -16.37 -20.99
C THR A 2 0.33 -16.71 -20.11
N PRO A 3 1.35 -15.83 -20.00
CA PRO A 3 2.55 -16.10 -19.22
C PRO A 3 2.20 -16.24 -17.73
N ALA A 4 2.91 -17.12 -17.04
CA ALA A 4 2.71 -17.35 -15.62
C ALA A 4 3.42 -16.26 -14.83
N VAL A 5 2.65 -15.44 -14.10
CA VAL A 5 3.17 -14.37 -13.24
C VAL A 5 2.78 -14.62 -11.79
N ARG A 6 3.75 -14.50 -10.88
CA ARG A 6 3.53 -14.44 -9.44
C ARG A 6 4.19 -13.19 -8.90
N LEU A 7 3.59 -12.57 -7.88
CA LEU A 7 4.13 -11.40 -7.21
C LEU A 7 4.23 -11.65 -5.71
N GLU A 8 5.26 -11.09 -5.10
CA GLU A 8 5.38 -10.92 -3.65
C GLU A 8 5.66 -9.45 -3.38
N LEU A 9 4.68 -8.74 -2.83
CA LEU A 9 4.76 -7.29 -2.70
C LEU A 9 5.41 -6.90 -1.37
N VAL A 10 6.45 -6.07 -1.46
CA VAL A 10 7.21 -5.52 -0.34
C VAL A 10 7.57 -4.08 -0.68
N ALA A 11 7.40 -3.15 0.26
CA ALA A 11 7.72 -1.74 0.04
C ALA A 11 8.60 -1.19 1.15
N THR A 12 9.61 -0.39 0.78
CA THR A 12 10.44 0.37 1.72
C THR A 12 9.69 1.63 2.15
N TRP A 13 9.81 2.03 3.42
CA TRP A 13 9.19 3.27 3.92
C TRP A 13 9.87 4.53 3.40
N GLU A 14 11.17 4.44 3.16
CA GLU A 14 11.95 5.52 2.58
C GLU A 14 11.70 5.57 1.06
N PRO A 15 11.38 6.74 0.50
CA PRO A 15 11.31 6.90 -0.94
C PRO A 15 12.70 6.68 -1.52
N GLU A 16 12.83 5.72 -2.43
CA GLU A 16 14.04 5.56 -3.24
C GLU A 16 14.01 6.57 -4.38
N ASP A 17 15.15 7.22 -4.64
CA ASP A 17 15.32 7.99 -5.86
C ASP A 17 15.32 7.06 -7.07
N GLY A 18 14.50 7.37 -8.07
CA GLY A 18 14.43 6.62 -9.34
C GLY A 18 13.23 5.68 -9.44
N ASP A 19 13.47 4.48 -9.99
CA ASP A 19 12.43 3.49 -10.23
C ASP A 19 11.92 2.90 -8.91
N LEU A 20 10.60 2.72 -8.81
CA LEU A 20 9.98 2.21 -7.58
C LEU A 20 10.10 0.68 -7.53
N ARG A 21 10.73 0.16 -6.47
CA ARG A 21 10.79 -1.27 -6.16
C ARG A 21 9.62 -1.69 -5.27
N LEU A 22 8.91 -2.75 -5.68
CA LEU A 22 7.74 -3.27 -4.97
C LEU A 22 7.80 -4.79 -4.75
N GLY A 23 8.94 -5.27 -4.28
CA GLY A 23 9.16 -6.65 -3.90
C GLY A 23 9.65 -7.51 -5.05
N ARG A 24 9.13 -8.72 -5.19
CA ARG A 24 9.63 -9.75 -6.11
C ARG A 24 8.58 -10.13 -7.15
N ALA A 25 9.04 -10.48 -8.33
CA ALA A 25 8.21 -11.01 -9.41
C ALA A 25 8.82 -12.29 -9.98
N TRP A 26 7.95 -13.23 -10.34
CA TRP A 26 8.30 -14.39 -11.14
C TRP A 26 7.55 -14.32 -12.47
N LEU A 27 8.25 -14.54 -13.58
CA LEU A 27 7.69 -14.53 -14.94
C LEU A 27 8.24 -15.73 -15.71
N ASP A 28 7.39 -16.71 -16.04
CA ASP A 28 7.75 -17.92 -16.80
C ASP A 28 9.02 -18.63 -16.26
N GLY A 29 9.11 -18.74 -14.94
CA GLY A 29 10.23 -19.40 -14.25
C GLY A 29 11.46 -18.51 -14.00
N ARG A 30 11.47 -17.27 -14.51
CA ARG A 30 12.47 -16.26 -14.15
C ARG A 30 12.07 -15.55 -12.88
N GLU A 31 13.04 -15.22 -12.04
CA GLU A 31 12.85 -14.48 -10.79
C GLU A 31 13.66 -13.19 -10.82
N GLY A 32 13.08 -12.12 -10.28
CA GLY A 32 13.74 -10.84 -10.13
C GLY A 32 12.95 -9.89 -9.24
N ASP A 33 13.44 -8.66 -9.15
CA ASP A 33 12.75 -7.60 -8.43
C ASP A 33 11.60 -7.06 -9.28
N LEU A 34 10.47 -6.78 -8.63
CA LEU A 34 9.37 -6.04 -9.23
C LEU A 34 9.72 -4.56 -9.22
N VAL A 35 9.97 -3.99 -10.40
CA VAL A 35 10.38 -2.60 -10.58
C VAL A 35 9.37 -1.86 -11.44
N TYR A 36 9.02 -0.65 -11.04
CA TYR A 36 8.16 0.24 -11.81
C TYR A 36 8.97 1.37 -12.45
N VAL A 37 8.90 1.44 -13.77
CA VAL A 37 9.39 2.59 -14.55
C VAL A 37 8.18 3.43 -14.94
N GLY A 38 8.01 4.57 -14.28
CA GLY A 38 6.77 5.35 -14.39
C GLY A 38 5.56 4.55 -13.90
N ARG A 39 4.74 4.01 -14.81
CA ARG A 39 3.57 3.19 -14.48
C ARG A 39 3.67 1.73 -14.91
N GLU A 40 4.73 1.37 -15.63
CA GLU A 40 4.85 0.06 -16.25
C GLU A 40 5.67 -0.87 -15.35
N PRO A 41 5.18 -2.09 -15.07
CA PRO A 41 5.88 -3.06 -14.25
C PRO A 41 6.90 -3.87 -15.07
N TYR A 42 8.08 -4.04 -14.50
CA TYR A 42 9.19 -4.82 -15.04
C TYR A 42 9.67 -5.84 -14.01
N LEU A 43 10.17 -6.96 -14.50
CA LEU A 43 11.04 -7.85 -13.76
C LEU A 43 12.48 -7.42 -14.03
N GLU A 44 13.21 -7.06 -12.97
CA GLU A 44 14.63 -6.73 -13.03
C GLU A 44 15.43 -7.88 -12.42
N GLY A 45 16.27 -8.53 -13.23
CA GLY A 45 17.05 -9.69 -12.82
C GLY A 45 18.36 -9.83 -13.60
N PRO A 46 19.03 -10.99 -13.53
CA PRO A 46 20.32 -11.22 -14.20
C PRO A 46 20.30 -11.02 -15.72
N ASP A 47 19.16 -11.32 -16.36
CA ASP A 47 18.93 -11.13 -17.80
C ASP A 47 18.61 -9.68 -18.18
N GLY A 48 18.73 -8.75 -17.23
CA GLY A 48 18.34 -7.37 -17.36
C GLY A 48 16.87 -7.12 -17.03
N ARG A 49 16.32 -6.07 -17.62
CA ARG A 49 14.98 -5.56 -17.34
C ARG A 49 13.99 -6.05 -18.39
N ILE A 50 12.97 -6.79 -17.94
CA ILE A 50 11.98 -7.44 -18.81
C ILE A 50 10.59 -6.90 -18.48
N PRO A 51 9.83 -6.34 -19.44
CA PRO A 51 8.47 -5.87 -19.18
C PRO A 51 7.54 -7.05 -18.82
N ILE A 52 6.75 -6.89 -17.77
CA ILE A 52 5.78 -7.91 -17.36
C ILE A 52 4.49 -7.72 -18.19
N PRO A 53 3.99 -8.75 -18.88
CA PRO A 53 2.77 -8.64 -19.69
C PRO A 53 1.56 -8.22 -18.84
N ARG A 54 0.90 -7.13 -19.25
CA ARG A 54 -0.15 -6.45 -18.47
C ARG A 54 -1.27 -7.37 -17.98
N GLU A 55 -1.75 -8.25 -18.84
CA GLU A 55 -2.86 -9.15 -18.51
C GLU A 55 -2.48 -10.15 -17.41
N ALA A 56 -1.30 -10.78 -17.54
CA ALA A 56 -0.77 -11.70 -16.53
C ALA A 56 -0.43 -10.97 -15.23
N TYR A 57 0.19 -9.79 -15.34
CA TYR A 57 0.49 -8.93 -14.21
C TYR A 57 -0.77 -8.54 -13.43
N GLY A 58 -1.81 -8.11 -14.12
CA GLY A 58 -3.05 -7.66 -13.50
C GLY A 58 -3.79 -8.76 -12.73
N ALA A 59 -3.75 -10.00 -13.23
CA ALA A 59 -4.29 -11.15 -12.50
C ALA A 59 -3.49 -11.40 -11.20
N ALA A 60 -2.17 -11.48 -11.31
CA ALA A 60 -1.28 -11.70 -10.17
C ALA A 60 -1.33 -10.56 -9.13
N LEU A 61 -1.49 -9.31 -9.58
CA LEU A 61 -1.63 -8.14 -8.70
C LEU A 61 -2.89 -8.23 -7.84
N VAL A 62 -4.04 -8.58 -8.43
CA VAL A 62 -5.27 -8.69 -7.66
C VAL A 62 -5.18 -9.81 -6.63
N GLU A 63 -4.58 -10.95 -7.00
CA GLU A 63 -4.35 -12.05 -6.05
C GLU A 63 -3.44 -11.62 -4.89
N ALA A 64 -2.32 -10.95 -5.18
CA ALA A 64 -1.42 -10.44 -4.16
C ALA A 64 -2.10 -9.39 -3.24
N LEU A 65 -2.97 -8.54 -3.79
CA LEU A 65 -3.75 -7.56 -3.03
C LEU A 65 -4.85 -8.23 -2.20
N ASP A 66 -5.55 -9.23 -2.74
CA ASP A 66 -6.54 -9.99 -1.98
C ASP A 66 -5.90 -10.68 -0.77
N ALA A 67 -4.69 -11.21 -0.91
CA ALA A 67 -3.94 -11.76 0.22
C ALA A 67 -3.49 -10.66 1.21
N LEU A 68 -2.77 -9.63 0.75
CA LEU A 68 -2.16 -8.63 1.64
C LEU A 68 -3.18 -7.64 2.21
N ALA A 69 -3.98 -7.03 1.34
CA ALA A 69 -4.94 -6.00 1.73
C ALA A 69 -6.21 -6.63 2.35
N GLY A 70 -6.55 -7.87 1.96
CA GLY A 70 -7.61 -8.64 2.60
C GLY A 70 -7.35 -8.93 4.07
N GLU A 71 -6.10 -9.19 4.46
CA GLU A 71 -5.75 -9.34 5.88
C GLU A 71 -5.92 -8.05 6.69
N VAL A 72 -5.84 -6.88 6.06
CA VAL A 72 -5.94 -5.58 6.73
C VAL A 72 -7.38 -5.06 6.76
N TRP A 73 -8.08 -5.12 5.63
CA TRP A 73 -9.39 -4.49 5.44
C TRP A 73 -10.51 -5.47 5.08
N GLY A 74 -10.21 -6.78 5.01
CA GLY A 74 -11.15 -7.80 4.57
C GLY A 74 -11.50 -7.69 3.07
N ASP A 75 -12.63 -8.29 2.71
CA ASP A 75 -13.09 -8.36 1.32
C ASP A 75 -13.35 -6.99 0.66
N ASP A 76 -13.48 -5.92 1.44
CA ASP A 76 -13.74 -4.56 0.93
C ASP A 76 -12.48 -3.69 0.84
N TRP A 77 -11.28 -4.29 0.73
CA TRP A 77 -10.03 -3.54 0.62
C TRP A 77 -10.04 -2.50 -0.50
N SER A 78 -10.73 -2.76 -1.63
CA SER A 78 -10.83 -1.81 -2.75
C SER A 78 -11.47 -0.47 -2.34
N SER A 79 -12.42 -0.50 -1.40
CA SER A 79 -13.08 0.71 -0.91
C SER A 79 -12.19 1.45 0.09
N ALA A 80 -11.47 0.73 0.94
CA ALA A 80 -10.47 1.33 1.82
C ALA A 80 -9.36 2.02 1.03
N VAL A 81 -8.87 1.40 -0.06
CA VAL A 81 -7.88 2.02 -0.95
C VAL A 81 -8.42 3.29 -1.61
N ALA A 82 -9.68 3.27 -2.08
CA ALA A 82 -10.31 4.45 -2.67
C ALA A 82 -10.35 5.63 -1.68
N GLU A 83 -10.78 5.35 -0.46
CA GLU A 83 -10.86 6.33 0.63
C GLU A 83 -9.48 6.90 0.97
N LEU A 84 -8.47 6.05 1.14
CA LEU A 84 -7.13 6.47 1.55
C LEU A 84 -6.37 7.26 0.49
N THR A 85 -6.65 7.00 -0.78
CA THR A 85 -5.91 7.59 -1.90
C THR A 85 -6.64 8.74 -2.58
N GLY A 86 -7.93 8.94 -2.29
CA GLY A 86 -8.81 9.84 -3.02
C GLY A 86 -9.09 9.40 -4.46
N ILE A 87 -8.70 8.19 -4.85
CA ILE A 87 -8.98 7.63 -6.18
C ILE A 87 -10.46 7.26 -6.26
N ASN A 88 -11.09 7.47 -7.43
CA ASN A 88 -12.46 7.06 -7.66
C ASN A 88 -12.66 5.56 -7.34
N ARG A 89 -13.69 5.24 -6.54
CA ARG A 89 -14.00 3.86 -6.10
C ARG A 89 -14.15 2.86 -7.24
N ARG A 90 -14.64 3.29 -8.40
CA ARG A 90 -14.71 2.43 -9.59
C ARG A 90 -13.31 2.04 -10.07
N SER A 91 -12.34 2.94 -9.99
CA SER A 91 -10.97 2.72 -10.45
C SER A 91 -10.17 1.79 -9.52
N THR A 92 -10.57 1.67 -8.26
CA THR A 92 -9.96 0.73 -7.29
C THR A 92 -10.68 -0.61 -7.22
N ALA A 93 -11.82 -0.76 -7.90
CA ALA A 93 -12.52 -2.03 -7.99
C ALA A 93 -11.61 -3.11 -8.59
N ARG A 94 -11.72 -4.35 -8.09
CA ARG A 94 -10.84 -5.47 -8.49
C ARG A 94 -10.78 -5.69 -10.00
N ASP A 95 -11.90 -5.57 -10.71
CA ASP A 95 -11.94 -5.69 -12.17
C ASP A 95 -11.09 -4.59 -12.86
N ARG A 96 -11.12 -3.37 -12.30
CA ARG A 96 -10.34 -2.24 -12.81
C ARG A 96 -8.87 -2.36 -12.45
N VAL A 97 -8.55 -2.79 -11.23
CA VAL A 97 -7.17 -3.06 -10.84
C VAL A 97 -6.58 -4.18 -11.70
N ARG A 98 -7.33 -5.25 -11.96
CA ARG A 98 -6.89 -6.32 -12.88
C ARG A 98 -6.58 -5.78 -14.28
N LYS A 99 -7.41 -4.88 -14.80
CA LYS A 99 -7.25 -4.36 -16.17
C LYS A 99 -6.16 -3.28 -16.29
N HIS A 100 -6.04 -2.42 -15.28
CA HIS A 100 -5.29 -1.17 -15.38
C HIS A 100 -4.16 -1.03 -14.37
N GLY A 101 -4.12 -1.89 -13.35
CA GLY A 101 -3.27 -1.75 -12.18
C GLY A 101 -3.73 -0.64 -11.24
N LEU A 102 -3.11 -0.58 -10.06
CA LEU A 102 -3.16 0.61 -9.21
C LEU A 102 -2.04 1.59 -9.60
N PRO A 103 -2.18 2.90 -9.33
CA PRO A 103 -1.04 3.80 -9.37
C PRO A 103 0.09 3.30 -8.45
N PRO A 104 1.37 3.38 -8.87
CA PRO A 104 2.48 2.84 -8.08
C PRO A 104 2.57 3.42 -6.66
N PHE A 105 2.31 4.71 -6.49
CA PHE A 105 2.28 5.35 -5.16
C PHE A 105 1.20 4.74 -4.24
N ALA A 106 0.03 4.42 -4.80
CA ALA A 106 -1.09 3.85 -4.04
C ALA A 106 -0.77 2.40 -3.66
N LEU A 107 -0.19 1.64 -4.59
CA LEU A 107 0.27 0.28 -4.33
C LEU A 107 1.34 0.25 -3.23
N ALA A 108 2.34 1.12 -3.31
CA ALA A 108 3.38 1.25 -2.29
C ALA A 108 2.80 1.58 -0.91
N ALA A 109 1.86 2.53 -0.84
CA ALA A 109 1.20 2.89 0.42
C ALA A 109 0.42 1.72 1.03
N VAL A 110 -0.33 0.97 0.20
CA VAL A 110 -1.05 -0.23 0.64
C VAL A 110 -0.10 -1.28 1.19
N VAL A 111 0.98 -1.56 0.47
CA VAL A 111 1.97 -2.58 0.88
C VAL A 111 2.65 -2.17 2.19
N ARG A 112 3.08 -0.91 2.34
CA ARG A 112 3.67 -0.40 3.59
C ARG A 112 2.75 -0.57 4.79
N ILE A 113 1.46 -0.24 4.62
CA ILE A 113 0.46 -0.42 5.68
C ILE A 113 0.33 -1.90 6.04
N ALA A 114 0.20 -2.77 5.03
CA ALA A 114 -0.01 -4.20 5.22
C ALA A 114 1.20 -4.93 5.83
N GLN A 115 2.41 -4.42 5.63
CA GLN A 115 3.64 -5.01 6.17
C GLN A 115 3.85 -4.76 7.68
N ARG A 116 3.03 -3.94 8.31
CA ARG A 116 3.19 -3.65 9.73
C ARG A 116 2.72 -4.82 10.61
N PRO A 117 3.38 -5.09 11.75
CA PRO A 117 2.90 -6.08 12.72
C PRO A 117 1.51 -5.77 13.28
N ASP A 118 1.16 -4.48 13.36
CA ASP A 118 -0.11 -3.93 13.85
C ASP A 118 -0.97 -3.37 12.69
N ALA A 119 -0.89 -3.99 11.50
CA ALA A 119 -1.45 -3.42 10.27
C ALA A 119 -2.93 -3.07 10.35
N ARG A 120 -3.77 -3.89 11.00
CA ARG A 120 -5.22 -3.63 11.12
C ARG A 120 -5.50 -2.36 11.92
N GLU A 121 -4.90 -2.26 13.10
CA GLU A 121 -5.03 -1.12 14.00
C GLU A 121 -4.42 0.13 13.38
N PHE A 122 -3.22 0.01 12.80
CA PHE A 122 -2.56 1.11 12.12
C PHE A 122 -3.39 1.62 10.94
N ALA A 123 -3.95 0.72 10.13
CA ALA A 123 -4.79 1.10 9.00
C ALA A 123 -6.08 1.81 9.44
N ALA A 124 -6.66 1.45 10.59
CA ALA A 124 -7.79 2.16 11.17
C ALA A 124 -7.42 3.60 11.55
N VAL A 125 -6.23 3.79 12.15
CA VAL A 125 -5.69 5.13 12.46
C VAL A 125 -5.48 5.94 11.17
N VAL A 126 -4.82 5.36 10.16
CA VAL A 126 -4.57 6.03 8.87
C VAL A 126 -5.87 6.46 8.20
N ARG A 127 -6.90 5.60 8.20
CA ARG A 127 -8.23 5.94 7.66
C ARG A 127 -8.90 7.07 8.43
N ALA A 128 -8.87 7.03 9.76
CA ALA A 128 -9.41 8.12 10.58
C ALA A 128 -8.71 9.46 10.28
N THR A 129 -7.38 9.44 10.15
CA THR A 129 -6.60 10.63 9.79
C THR A 129 -6.92 11.11 8.38
N ALA A 130 -7.06 10.22 7.40
CA ALA A 130 -7.44 10.59 6.03
C ALA A 130 -8.79 11.32 5.99
N ARG A 131 -9.82 10.76 6.65
CA ARG A 131 -11.14 11.40 6.76
C ARG A 131 -11.09 12.76 7.45
N TYR A 132 -10.27 12.88 8.49
CA TYR A 132 -10.09 14.16 9.19
C TYR A 132 -9.46 15.20 8.25
N LEU A 133 -8.41 14.81 7.53
CA LEU A 133 -7.69 15.69 6.59
C LEU A 133 -8.54 16.11 5.39
N ASP A 134 -9.44 15.24 4.91
CA ASP A 134 -10.38 15.59 3.83
C ASP A 134 -11.25 16.80 4.18
N VAL A 135 -11.65 16.91 5.45
CA VAL A 135 -12.48 17.99 5.98
C VAL A 135 -11.62 19.17 6.45
N HIS A 136 -10.47 18.91 7.07
CA HIS A 136 -9.63 19.90 7.76
C HIS A 136 -8.26 20.08 7.11
N ARG A 137 -8.25 20.45 5.83
CA ARG A 137 -7.05 20.51 4.96
C ARG A 137 -5.92 21.43 5.42
N TYR A 138 -6.22 22.37 6.34
CA TYR A 138 -5.24 23.33 6.85
C TYR A 138 -4.53 22.87 8.13
N VAL A 139 -4.95 21.73 8.70
CA VAL A 139 -4.34 21.19 9.92
C VAL A 139 -3.11 20.37 9.53
N ALA A 140 -1.96 20.70 10.13
CA ALA A 140 -0.75 19.92 9.93
C ALA A 140 -0.93 18.50 10.50
N ALA A 141 -0.53 17.47 9.74
CA ALA A 141 -0.70 16.08 10.15
C ALA A 141 -0.14 15.75 11.55
N PRO A 142 1.05 16.23 11.96
CA PRO A 142 1.56 16.00 13.32
C PRO A 142 0.63 16.52 14.43
N ALA A 143 -0.01 17.67 14.20
CA ALA A 143 -0.90 18.27 15.19
C ALA A 143 -2.15 17.41 15.46
N ILE A 144 -2.60 16.63 14.47
CA ILE A 144 -3.71 15.67 14.63
C ILE A 144 -3.31 14.60 15.66
N PHE A 145 -2.14 13.99 15.45
CA PHE A 145 -1.66 12.90 16.31
C PHE A 145 -1.33 13.39 17.72
N ASP A 146 -0.70 14.56 17.85
CA ASP A 146 -0.40 15.17 19.15
C ASP A 146 -1.67 15.48 19.95
N GLY A 147 -2.64 16.12 19.30
CA GLY A 147 -3.93 16.45 19.91
C GLY A 147 -4.72 15.21 20.32
N ALA A 148 -4.83 14.23 19.42
CA ALA A 148 -5.51 12.97 19.69
C ALA A 148 -4.85 12.18 20.83
N THR A 149 -3.51 12.12 20.84
CA THR A 149 -2.76 11.42 21.90
C THR A 149 -2.97 12.08 23.25
N ARG A 150 -2.88 13.41 23.35
CA ARG A 150 -3.15 14.15 24.61
C ARG A 150 -4.58 13.93 25.10
N ALA A 151 -5.56 13.99 24.21
CA ALA A 151 -6.95 13.73 24.55
C ALA A 151 -7.15 12.29 25.05
N LEU A 152 -6.55 11.29 24.39
CA LEU A 152 -6.62 9.90 24.81
C LEU A 152 -5.96 9.68 26.17
N VAL A 153 -4.79 10.27 26.42
CA VAL A 153 -4.11 10.23 27.73
C VAL A 153 -5.03 10.77 28.82
N GLN A 154 -5.64 11.93 28.60
CA GLN A 154 -6.58 12.54 29.54
C GLN A 154 -7.83 11.65 29.75
N LEU A 155 -8.46 11.19 28.68
CA LEU A 155 -9.68 10.38 28.73
C LEU A 155 -9.46 9.01 29.38
N ARG A 156 -8.28 8.42 29.21
CA ARG A 156 -7.92 7.11 29.77
C ARG A 156 -7.25 7.22 31.13
N GLY A 157 -7.07 8.43 31.66
CA GLY A 157 -6.35 8.66 32.93
C GLY A 157 -4.91 8.14 32.90
N LEU A 158 -4.30 8.06 31.71
CA LEU A 158 -2.92 7.59 31.57
C LEU A 158 -1.97 8.70 32.02
N ARG A 159 -0.84 8.32 32.61
CA ARG A 159 0.30 9.22 32.73
C ARG A 159 1.06 9.13 31.41
N VAL A 160 1.44 10.26 30.82
CA VAL A 160 2.28 10.27 29.61
C VAL A 160 3.52 9.44 29.91
N ILE A 161 3.66 8.29 29.26
CA ILE A 161 4.91 7.53 29.31
C ILE A 161 5.89 8.34 28.49
N ASN A 162 6.88 8.94 29.13
CA ASN A 162 7.94 9.65 28.44
C ASN A 162 8.71 8.62 27.59
N PRO A 163 8.72 8.73 26.24
CA PRO A 163 9.37 7.74 25.38
C PRO A 163 10.88 7.64 25.59
N GLU A 164 11.48 8.59 26.31
CA GLU A 164 12.90 8.58 26.69
C GLU A 164 13.22 7.73 27.93
N HIS A 165 12.24 7.10 28.56
CA HIS A 165 12.47 6.17 29.68
C HIS A 165 12.14 4.74 29.26
N ARG A 166 13.11 4.08 28.62
CA ARG A 166 13.24 2.62 28.57
C ARG A 166 14.34 2.19 29.52
#